data_AF-A0A442FCI1-F1
#
_entry.id   AF-A0A442FCI1-F1
#
_cell.length_a   1.000
_cell.length_b   1.000
_cell.length_c   1.000
_cell.angle_alpha   90.00
_cell.angle_beta   90.00
_cell.angle_gamma   90.00
#
_symmetry.space_group_name_H-M   'P 1'
#
loop_
_entity.id
_entity.type
_entity.pdbx_description
1 polymer ?
#
loop_
_entity_poly.entity_id
_entity_poly.type
_entity_poly.pdbx_seq_one_letter_code
_entity_poly.pdbx_strand_id
1 'polypeptide(L)'
;MLVPQLTHVPVAVRNAMRDGPRDSATHLRHAAAVPALGEIEIGGKASRESAGESVTVMAWNVERLRHVDAIAATIAGQAPHVVLLSEVDKGMARSGNGHLLSRLADRLGHSYAYGVEFLELGTGNETEQAANGGAENAEGFHGNAITSAVPLLRPFLVRFDAAGAWFLPEHGQPRIGGRMALGGQVMVGDRRVTVVSVHLENRTTPGGRADQTRHLLDAVDRYDAEAPVLIGGDFNTLTATYPERNDNPAAWLKRIAAEPDRLMCPDRHEPLFAVMAERGYDWRDANAFDKPTQRRAA
;
A
#
# COMPACT_ATOMS: atom_id res chain seq x y z
N MET A 1 3.46 4.58 -16.28
CA MET A 1 2.87 5.61 -17.18
C MET A 1 1.93 6.48 -16.36
N LEU A 2 1.96 7.81 -16.50
CA LEU A 2 0.99 8.69 -15.83
C LEU A 2 -0.26 8.81 -16.68
N VAL A 3 -1.44 8.65 -16.08
CA VAL A 3 -2.73 8.71 -16.77
C VAL A 3 -3.76 9.49 -15.97
N PRO A 4 -4.75 10.16 -16.60
CA PRO A 4 -5.85 10.80 -15.88
C PRO A 4 -6.88 9.78 -15.35
N GLN A 5 -6.88 8.57 -15.91
CA GLN A 5 -7.74 7.45 -15.51
C GLN A 5 -7.03 6.14 -15.84
N LEU A 6 -7.01 5.19 -14.91
CA LEU A 6 -6.49 3.84 -15.16
C LEU A 6 -7.26 3.15 -16.30
N THR A 7 -6.56 2.33 -17.06
CA THR A 7 -7.13 1.46 -18.09
C THR A 7 -8.11 0.46 -17.46
N HIS A 8 -9.39 0.60 -17.82
CA HIS A 8 -10.46 -0.30 -17.37
C HIS A 8 -10.22 -1.74 -17.82
N VAL A 9 -10.49 -2.71 -16.94
CA VAL A 9 -10.45 -4.14 -17.28
C VAL A 9 -11.88 -4.68 -17.29
N PRO A 10 -12.42 -5.09 -18.46
CA PRO A 10 -13.80 -5.54 -18.56
C PRO A 10 -14.14 -6.70 -17.62
N VAL A 11 -15.34 -6.71 -17.06
CA VAL A 11 -15.85 -7.79 -16.20
C VAL A 11 -15.67 -9.17 -16.83
N ALA A 12 -15.98 -9.31 -18.12
CA ALA A 12 -15.84 -10.58 -18.84
C ALA A 12 -14.38 -11.09 -18.84
N VAL A 13 -13.40 -10.19 -18.96
CA VAL A 13 -11.97 -10.53 -18.90
C VAL A 13 -11.59 -10.95 -17.48
N ARG A 14 -12.07 -10.22 -16.45
CA ARG A 14 -11.84 -10.58 -15.03
C ARG A 14 -12.44 -11.94 -14.69
N ASN A 15 -13.66 -12.23 -15.16
CA ASN A 15 -14.31 -13.52 -14.97
C ASN A 15 -13.52 -14.64 -15.65
N ALA A 16 -13.04 -14.44 -16.88
CA ALA A 16 -12.19 -15.43 -17.55
C ALA A 16 -10.88 -15.71 -16.79
N MET A 17 -10.23 -14.69 -16.22
CA MET A 17 -9.06 -14.88 -15.36
C MET A 17 -9.39 -15.67 -14.08
N ARG A 18 -10.54 -15.37 -13.47
CA ARG A 18 -11.00 -16.03 -12.23
C ARG A 18 -11.29 -17.51 -12.45
N ASP A 19 -11.98 -17.82 -13.54
CA ASP A 19 -12.53 -19.15 -13.83
C ASP A 19 -11.50 -20.04 -14.58
N GLY A 20 -10.35 -19.46 -14.98
CA GLY A 20 -9.25 -20.16 -15.63
C GLY A 20 -8.23 -20.81 -14.68
N PRO A 21 -7.11 -21.33 -15.22
CA PRO A 21 -6.03 -21.93 -14.42
C PRO A 21 -5.42 -20.92 -13.43
N ARG A 22 -5.32 -21.33 -12.16
CA ARG A 22 -4.80 -20.50 -11.08
C ARG A 22 -3.41 -20.96 -10.64
N ASP A 23 -2.43 -20.73 -11.51
CA ASP A 23 -1.01 -21.04 -11.27
C ASP A 23 -0.13 -19.80 -11.49
N SER A 24 1.12 -19.83 -11.00
CA SER A 24 2.04 -18.69 -11.08
C SER A 24 2.37 -18.27 -12.50
N ALA A 25 2.51 -19.21 -13.45
CA ALA A 25 2.82 -18.87 -14.85
C ALA A 25 1.62 -18.14 -15.49
N THR A 26 0.40 -18.57 -15.17
CA THR A 26 -0.84 -17.92 -15.62
C THR A 26 -1.01 -16.54 -15.00
N HIS A 27 -0.73 -16.38 -13.70
CA HIS A 27 -0.68 -15.06 -13.06
C HIS A 27 0.28 -14.11 -13.77
N LEU A 28 1.52 -14.52 -14.03
CA LEU A 28 2.52 -13.66 -14.68
C LEU A 28 2.07 -13.18 -16.06
N ARG A 29 1.45 -14.07 -16.87
CA ARG A 29 0.88 -13.69 -18.17
C ARG A 29 -0.25 -12.67 -18.02
N HIS A 30 -1.17 -12.88 -17.08
CA HIS A 30 -2.26 -11.94 -16.83
C HIS A 30 -1.76 -10.60 -16.29
N ALA A 31 -0.82 -10.61 -15.34
CA ALA A 31 -0.25 -9.39 -14.77
C ALA A 31 0.47 -8.54 -15.83
N ALA A 32 1.22 -9.19 -16.74
CA ALA A 32 1.85 -8.50 -17.87
C ALA A 32 0.83 -7.92 -18.87
N ALA A 33 -0.35 -8.52 -18.99
CA ALA A 33 -1.40 -8.12 -19.92
C ALA A 33 -2.38 -7.07 -19.35
N VAL A 34 -2.29 -6.70 -18.07
CA VAL A 34 -3.16 -5.69 -17.43
C VAL A 34 -2.42 -4.34 -17.38
N PRO A 35 -2.73 -3.37 -18.26
CA PRO A 35 -2.00 -2.10 -18.31
C PRO A 35 -2.09 -1.29 -17.02
N ALA A 36 -3.21 -1.37 -16.31
CA ALA A 36 -3.44 -0.67 -15.04
C ALA A 36 -2.39 -1.01 -13.96
N LEU A 37 -1.70 -2.17 -14.05
CA LEU A 37 -0.60 -2.50 -13.14
C LEU A 37 0.73 -1.77 -13.47
N GLY A 38 0.84 -1.12 -14.63
CA GLY A 38 1.98 -0.25 -14.98
C GLY A 38 1.66 1.25 -14.95
N GLU A 39 0.43 1.60 -14.61
CA GLU A 39 -0.10 2.96 -14.65
C GLU A 39 -0.12 3.59 -13.25
N ILE A 40 0.00 4.92 -13.24
CA ILE A 40 -0.22 5.77 -12.07
C ILE A 40 -1.28 6.77 -12.47
N GLU A 41 -2.45 6.66 -11.85
CA GLU A 41 -3.52 7.63 -12.07
C GLU A 41 -3.27 8.88 -11.26
N ILE A 42 -3.30 10.03 -11.92
CA ILE A 42 -3.08 11.34 -11.32
C ILE A 42 -4.34 12.20 -11.45
N GLY A 43 -4.64 12.98 -10.41
CA GLY A 43 -5.81 13.85 -10.40
C GLY A 43 -5.86 14.79 -9.21
N GLY A 44 -7.00 15.45 -9.03
CA GLY A 44 -7.20 16.46 -7.99
C GLY A 44 -6.40 17.74 -8.23
N LYS A 45 -6.35 18.61 -7.22
CA LYS A 45 -5.63 19.89 -7.27
C LYS A 45 -4.97 20.17 -5.93
N ALA A 46 -3.66 20.41 -5.95
CA ALA A 46 -2.92 20.88 -4.79
C ALA A 46 -3.44 22.27 -4.36
N SER A 47 -3.72 22.43 -3.07
CA SER A 47 -4.19 23.70 -2.48
C SER A 47 -3.06 24.64 -2.07
N ARG A 48 -1.82 24.16 -2.07
CA ARG A 48 -0.61 24.89 -1.71
C ARG A 48 0.41 24.75 -2.83
N GLU A 49 1.21 25.79 -3.04
CA GLU A 49 2.31 25.76 -4.01
C GLU A 49 3.60 25.15 -3.41
N SER A 50 3.76 25.21 -2.09
CA SER A 50 4.95 24.73 -1.38
C SER A 50 4.61 24.28 0.05
N ALA A 51 5.44 23.38 0.61
CA ALA A 51 5.39 22.98 2.01
C ALA A 51 6.12 23.99 2.93
N GLY A 52 6.81 24.99 2.37
CA GLY A 52 7.73 25.85 3.12
C GLY A 52 8.99 25.10 3.53
N GLU A 53 9.58 25.44 4.67
CA GLU A 53 10.86 24.86 5.15
C GLU A 53 10.74 23.45 5.76
N SER A 54 9.51 22.95 5.95
CA SER A 54 9.28 21.64 6.56
C SER A 54 8.07 20.94 5.95
N VAL A 55 8.11 19.62 5.85
CA VAL A 55 6.99 18.82 5.35
C VAL A 55 6.43 17.96 6.48
N THR A 56 5.11 17.85 6.52
CA THR A 56 4.39 16.98 7.45
C THR A 56 3.78 15.86 6.64
N VAL A 57 4.14 14.63 6.96
CA VAL A 57 3.67 13.44 6.26
C VAL A 57 2.88 12.56 7.21
N MET A 58 1.73 12.08 6.75
CA MET A 58 0.93 11.08 7.46
C MET A 58 0.94 9.78 6.65
N ALA A 59 1.15 8.63 7.30
CA ALA A 59 1.02 7.32 6.68
C ALA A 59 -0.15 6.55 7.31
N TRP A 60 -1.02 5.95 6.50
CA TRP A 60 -2.19 5.23 6.98
C TRP A 60 -2.66 4.13 6.02
N ASN A 61 -2.69 2.88 6.50
CA ASN A 61 -3.51 1.82 5.90
C ASN A 61 -5.00 2.10 6.23
N VAL A 62 -5.79 2.48 5.21
CA VAL A 62 -7.17 2.95 5.38
C VAL A 62 -8.22 1.88 5.17
N GLU A 63 -7.82 0.60 5.10
CA GLU A 63 -8.71 -0.56 5.02
C GLU A 63 -9.88 -0.36 4.03
N ARG A 64 -9.53 -0.16 2.76
CA ARG A 64 -10.43 0.03 1.60
C ARG A 64 -11.05 1.44 1.49
N LEU A 65 -10.67 2.38 2.36
CA LEU A 65 -11.15 3.77 2.37
C LEU A 65 -12.69 3.91 2.55
N ARG A 66 -13.36 2.90 3.12
CA ARG A 66 -14.84 2.80 3.19
C ARG A 66 -15.53 3.95 3.93
N HIS A 67 -14.85 4.59 4.87
CA HIS A 67 -15.39 5.67 5.71
C HIS A 67 -14.81 7.04 5.32
N VAL A 68 -14.90 7.37 4.03
CA VAL A 68 -14.19 8.53 3.43
C VAL A 68 -14.40 9.84 4.20
N ASP A 69 -15.59 10.11 4.72
CA ASP A 69 -15.87 11.36 5.44
C ASP A 69 -15.16 11.43 6.80
N ALA A 70 -15.19 10.34 7.57
CA ALA A 70 -14.50 10.26 8.86
C ALA A 70 -12.98 10.25 8.69
N ILE A 71 -12.49 9.55 7.65
CA ILE A 71 -11.08 9.51 7.29
C ILE A 71 -10.60 10.90 6.87
N ALA A 72 -11.36 11.61 6.01
CA ALA A 72 -11.05 12.98 5.60
C ALA A 72 -11.01 13.93 6.81
N ALA A 73 -11.98 13.86 7.72
CA ALA A 73 -12.00 14.69 8.92
C ALA A 73 -10.79 14.43 9.82
N THR A 74 -10.40 13.17 9.99
CA THR A 74 -9.22 12.77 10.78
C THR A 74 -7.94 13.34 10.18
N ILE A 75 -7.76 13.17 8.86
CA ILE A 75 -6.59 13.68 8.14
C ILE A 75 -6.56 15.22 8.20
N ALA A 76 -7.68 15.88 7.92
CA ALA A 76 -7.78 17.34 7.95
C ALA A 76 -7.44 17.92 9.34
N GLY A 77 -7.83 17.23 10.41
CA GLY A 77 -7.49 17.62 11.79
C GLY A 77 -5.99 17.58 12.11
N GLN A 78 -5.20 16.80 11.36
CA GLN A 78 -3.73 16.78 11.46
C GLN A 78 -3.05 17.72 10.45
N ALA A 79 -3.80 18.22 9.46
CA ALA A 79 -3.34 19.09 8.38
C ALA A 79 -1.99 18.70 7.72
N PRO A 80 -1.78 17.41 7.36
CA PRO A 80 -0.52 16.99 6.73
C PRO A 80 -0.39 17.58 5.32
N HIS A 81 0.85 17.81 4.90
CA HIS A 81 1.16 18.22 3.53
C HIS A 81 1.00 17.05 2.55
N VAL A 82 1.39 15.84 2.98
CA VAL A 82 1.35 14.62 2.18
C VAL A 82 0.74 13.51 3.01
N VAL A 83 -0.12 12.69 2.39
CA VAL A 83 -0.69 11.48 3.00
C VAL A 83 -0.32 10.28 2.14
N LEU A 84 0.36 9.32 2.75
CA LEU A 84 0.73 8.03 2.19
C LEU A 84 -0.34 7.01 2.59
N LEU A 85 -1.08 6.50 1.61
CA LEU A 85 -2.22 5.62 1.84
C LEU A 85 -1.93 4.23 1.31
N SER A 86 -2.30 3.23 2.11
CA SER A 86 -2.33 1.82 1.70
C SER A 86 -3.76 1.27 1.79
N GLU A 87 -4.03 0.24 1.01
CA GLU A 87 -5.35 -0.41 0.90
C GLU A 87 -6.47 0.54 0.45
N VAL A 88 -6.27 1.21 -0.67
CA VAL A 88 -7.26 2.09 -1.30
C VAL A 88 -7.97 1.33 -2.42
N ASP A 89 -9.27 1.11 -2.24
CA ASP A 89 -10.12 0.53 -3.26
C ASP A 89 -10.58 1.61 -4.27
N LYS A 90 -10.71 1.22 -5.54
CA LYS A 90 -11.40 1.97 -6.60
C LYS A 90 -12.32 1.01 -7.35
N GLY A 91 -13.60 1.38 -7.45
CA GLY A 91 -14.63 0.59 -8.14
C GLY A 91 -14.78 -0.83 -7.60
N MET A 92 -14.65 -1.01 -6.28
CA MET A 92 -14.92 -2.27 -5.59
C MET A 92 -16.32 -2.24 -4.96
N ALA A 93 -17.08 -3.33 -5.08
CA ALA A 93 -18.43 -3.41 -4.50
C ALA A 93 -18.41 -3.23 -2.97
N ARG A 94 -17.41 -3.82 -2.29
CA ARG A 94 -17.20 -3.72 -0.83
C ARG A 94 -16.93 -2.28 -0.32
N SER A 95 -16.64 -1.34 -1.22
CA SER A 95 -16.44 0.08 -0.90
C SER A 95 -17.38 1.00 -1.70
N GLY A 96 -18.50 0.46 -2.20
CA GLY A 96 -19.55 1.24 -2.84
C GLY A 96 -19.31 1.61 -4.30
N ASN A 97 -18.41 0.90 -4.99
CA ASN A 97 -18.17 1.02 -6.44
C ASN A 97 -17.84 2.44 -6.94
N GLY A 98 -17.23 3.26 -6.07
CA GLY A 98 -16.86 4.64 -6.40
C GLY A 98 -15.36 4.86 -6.57
N HIS A 99 -15.01 6.12 -6.79
CA HIS A 99 -13.65 6.63 -6.72
C HIS A 99 -13.45 7.40 -5.41
N LEU A 100 -13.32 6.65 -4.31
CA LEU A 100 -13.27 7.25 -2.97
C LEU A 100 -12.01 8.09 -2.75
N LEU A 101 -10.90 7.75 -3.42
CA LEU A 101 -9.67 8.55 -3.37
C LEU A 101 -9.86 9.95 -3.95
N SER A 102 -10.55 10.08 -5.09
CA SER A 102 -10.85 11.40 -5.67
C SER A 102 -11.68 12.24 -4.71
N ARG A 103 -12.72 11.64 -4.08
CA ARG A 103 -13.54 12.33 -3.07
C ARG A 103 -12.73 12.74 -1.84
N LEU A 104 -11.83 11.88 -1.38
CA LEU A 104 -10.92 12.21 -0.28
C LEU A 104 -10.02 13.39 -0.65
N ALA A 105 -9.40 13.34 -1.83
CA ALA A 105 -8.52 14.40 -2.32
C ALA A 105 -9.26 15.74 -2.45
N ASP A 106 -10.48 15.74 -3.01
CA ASP A 106 -11.32 16.94 -3.13
C ASP A 106 -11.64 17.54 -1.75
N ARG A 107 -12.00 16.70 -0.76
CA ARG A 107 -12.29 17.15 0.60
C ARG A 107 -11.07 17.75 1.31
N LEU A 108 -9.88 17.26 1.01
CA LEU A 108 -8.63 17.74 1.59
C LEU A 108 -8.04 18.93 0.82
N GLY A 109 -8.52 19.23 -0.40
CA GLY A 109 -7.85 20.16 -1.31
C GLY A 109 -6.47 19.64 -1.73
N HIS A 110 -6.37 18.34 -1.99
CA HIS A 110 -5.14 17.66 -2.37
C HIS A 110 -5.18 17.25 -3.85
N SER A 111 -4.01 17.19 -4.47
CA SER A 111 -3.77 16.34 -5.65
C SER A 111 -3.57 14.89 -5.20
N TYR A 112 -3.67 13.93 -6.12
CA TYR A 112 -3.38 12.53 -5.81
C TYR A 112 -2.62 11.81 -6.93
N ALA A 113 -1.93 10.75 -6.51
CA ALA A 113 -1.43 9.68 -7.36
C ALA A 113 -1.95 8.34 -6.81
N TYR A 114 -2.40 7.45 -7.70
CA TYR A 114 -2.91 6.12 -7.35
C TYR A 114 -2.24 5.05 -8.20
N GLY A 115 -1.81 3.96 -7.58
CA GLY A 115 -1.29 2.79 -8.28
C GLY A 115 -1.97 1.52 -7.78
N VAL A 116 -2.36 0.65 -8.71
CA VAL A 116 -3.06 -0.61 -8.41
C VAL A 116 -2.07 -1.61 -7.82
N GLU A 117 -2.27 -2.15 -6.63
CA GLU A 117 -1.53 -3.35 -6.20
C GLU A 117 -2.11 -4.59 -6.88
N PHE A 118 -3.42 -4.70 -6.78
CA PHE A 118 -4.17 -5.86 -7.18
C PHE A 118 -5.39 -5.48 -8.01
N LEU A 119 -5.57 -6.21 -9.10
CA LEU A 119 -6.88 -6.41 -9.72
C LEU A 119 -7.58 -7.57 -9.00
N GLU A 120 -8.57 -7.22 -8.19
CA GLU A 120 -9.39 -8.16 -7.42
C GLU A 120 -10.38 -8.86 -8.36
N LEU A 121 -10.32 -10.19 -8.40
CA LEU A 121 -11.24 -11.01 -9.20
C LEU A 121 -12.47 -11.48 -8.40
N GLY A 122 -12.45 -11.28 -7.08
CA GLY A 122 -13.59 -11.45 -6.18
C GLY A 122 -14.12 -10.12 -5.65
N THR A 123 -15.24 -10.15 -4.93
CA THR A 123 -15.94 -8.94 -4.43
C THR A 123 -15.69 -8.66 -2.95
N GLY A 124 -14.74 -9.36 -2.32
CA GLY A 124 -14.36 -9.22 -0.91
C GLY A 124 -14.35 -10.56 -0.16
N ASN A 125 -14.19 -10.52 1.16
CA ASN A 125 -14.39 -11.69 2.02
C ASN A 125 -15.89 -12.03 2.19
N GLU A 126 -16.20 -13.15 2.84
CA GLU A 126 -17.59 -13.60 3.04
C GLU A 126 -18.50 -12.55 3.70
N THR A 127 -18.00 -11.85 4.72
CA THR A 127 -18.75 -10.77 5.40
C THR A 127 -19.02 -9.60 4.44
N GLU A 128 -18.06 -9.23 3.61
CA GLU A 128 -18.19 -8.16 2.64
C GLU A 128 -19.13 -8.52 1.49
N GLN A 129 -19.07 -9.77 1.03
CA GLN A 129 -20.00 -10.32 0.03
C GLN A 129 -21.43 -10.33 0.55
N ALA A 130 -21.63 -10.73 1.80
CA ALA A 130 -22.94 -10.67 2.44
C ALA A 130 -23.46 -9.22 2.54
N ALA A 131 -22.59 -8.26 2.86
CA ALA A 131 -22.95 -6.85 3.01
C ALA A 131 -23.21 -6.12 1.67
N ASN A 132 -22.59 -6.56 0.57
CA ASN A 132 -22.68 -5.88 -0.73
C ASN A 132 -23.84 -6.38 -1.63
N GLY A 133 -24.62 -7.36 -1.17
CA GLY A 133 -25.82 -7.85 -1.86
C GLY A 133 -25.55 -8.51 -3.21
N GLY A 134 -24.34 -9.02 -3.44
CA GLY A 134 -23.95 -9.65 -4.71
C GLY A 134 -23.59 -8.67 -5.82
N ALA A 135 -23.37 -7.39 -5.50
CA ALA A 135 -22.93 -6.41 -6.48
C ALA A 135 -21.55 -6.78 -7.07
N GLU A 136 -21.40 -6.63 -8.38
CA GLU A 136 -20.11 -6.80 -9.06
C GLU A 136 -19.22 -5.57 -8.86
N ASN A 137 -17.89 -5.77 -8.92
CA ASN A 137 -16.94 -4.66 -8.94
C ASN A 137 -17.05 -3.90 -10.27
N ALA A 138 -17.08 -2.57 -10.23
CA ALA A 138 -16.97 -1.74 -11.42
C ALA A 138 -15.55 -1.83 -12.01
N GLU A 139 -14.52 -1.56 -11.20
CA GLU A 139 -13.11 -1.54 -11.63
C GLU A 139 -12.28 -2.68 -11.03
N GLY A 140 -12.58 -3.12 -9.81
CA GLY A 140 -11.83 -4.21 -9.19
C GLY A 140 -10.45 -3.80 -8.69
N PHE A 141 -10.14 -2.52 -8.52
CA PHE A 141 -8.80 -2.07 -8.17
C PHE A 141 -8.62 -1.90 -6.66
N HIS A 142 -7.51 -2.41 -6.16
CA HIS A 142 -7.03 -2.23 -4.79
C HIS A 142 -5.56 -1.85 -4.84
N GLY A 143 -5.12 -0.83 -4.10
CA GLY A 143 -3.73 -0.38 -4.19
C GLY A 143 -3.30 0.70 -3.22
N ASN A 144 -2.20 1.37 -3.55
CA ASN A 144 -1.62 2.46 -2.77
C ASN A 144 -1.90 3.81 -3.42
N ALA A 145 -1.97 4.84 -2.59
CA ALA A 145 -2.13 6.21 -3.04
C ALA A 145 -1.20 7.17 -2.29
N ILE A 146 -0.94 8.30 -2.92
CA ILE A 146 -0.41 9.50 -2.27
C ILE A 146 -1.44 10.60 -2.51
N THR A 147 -1.85 11.31 -1.46
CA THR A 147 -2.52 12.62 -1.61
C THR A 147 -1.59 13.72 -1.14
N SER A 148 -1.62 14.89 -1.78
CA SER A 148 -0.68 15.97 -1.48
C SER A 148 -1.35 17.34 -1.60
N ALA A 149 -1.23 18.14 -0.54
CA ALA A 149 -1.61 19.55 -0.52
C ALA A 149 -0.71 20.39 -1.43
N VAL A 150 0.50 19.92 -1.73
CA VAL A 150 1.50 20.56 -2.61
C VAL A 150 1.67 19.78 -3.92
N PRO A 151 2.26 20.34 -4.99
CA PRO A 151 2.46 19.60 -6.23
C PRO A 151 3.33 18.36 -6.02
N LEU A 152 2.79 17.18 -6.38
CA LEU A 152 3.55 15.93 -6.42
C LEU A 152 4.27 15.83 -7.77
N LEU A 153 5.59 15.89 -7.73
CA LEU A 153 6.47 15.89 -8.89
C LEU A 153 6.96 14.46 -9.19
N ARG A 154 7.17 14.17 -10.48
CA ARG A 154 7.80 12.93 -10.97
C ARG A 154 7.30 11.63 -10.29
N PRO A 155 5.97 11.35 -10.25
CA PRO A 155 5.49 10.13 -9.61
C PRO A 155 6.09 8.86 -10.23
N PHE A 156 6.40 7.88 -9.39
CA PHE A 156 6.95 6.59 -9.79
C PHE A 156 6.32 5.44 -9.01
N LEU A 157 6.49 4.22 -9.54
CA LEU A 157 5.93 3.00 -8.98
C LEU A 157 6.99 1.90 -9.00
N VAL A 158 7.11 1.16 -7.89
CA VAL A 158 8.02 0.00 -7.75
C VAL A 158 7.19 -1.23 -7.42
N ARG A 159 7.32 -2.30 -8.20
CA ARG A 159 6.63 -3.58 -7.95
C ARG A 159 7.48 -4.47 -7.06
N PHE A 160 6.85 -5.16 -6.13
CA PHE A 160 7.47 -6.26 -5.42
C PHE A 160 6.98 -7.57 -6.01
N ASP A 161 7.91 -8.46 -6.36
CA ASP A 161 7.54 -9.78 -6.86
C ASP A 161 6.87 -10.58 -5.73
N ALA A 162 5.71 -11.16 -6.04
CA ALA A 162 4.94 -12.00 -5.14
C ALA A 162 4.65 -13.38 -5.76
N ALA A 163 5.26 -13.69 -6.92
CA ALA A 163 5.10 -14.95 -7.66
C ALA A 163 3.63 -15.41 -7.87
N GLY A 164 2.68 -14.47 -7.81
CA GLY A 164 1.26 -14.75 -7.94
C GLY A 164 0.62 -15.47 -6.76
N ALA A 165 1.20 -15.43 -5.55
CA ALA A 165 0.64 -16.12 -4.38
C ALA A 165 -0.87 -15.83 -4.16
N TRP A 166 -1.26 -14.55 -4.27
CA TRP A 166 -2.65 -14.09 -4.16
C TRP A 166 -3.59 -14.57 -5.28
N PHE A 167 -3.08 -15.17 -6.35
CA PHE A 167 -3.89 -15.77 -7.41
C PHE A 167 -4.17 -17.26 -7.18
N LEU A 168 -3.31 -17.94 -6.42
CA LEU A 168 -3.39 -19.38 -6.22
C LEU A 168 -4.69 -19.80 -5.49
N PRO A 169 -5.19 -21.03 -5.71
CA PRO A 169 -6.48 -21.49 -5.19
C PRO A 169 -6.61 -21.41 -3.66
N GLU A 170 -5.50 -21.54 -2.94
CA GLU A 170 -5.43 -21.65 -1.49
C GLU A 170 -5.92 -20.39 -0.75
N HIS A 171 -6.08 -19.26 -1.44
CA HIS A 171 -6.30 -17.96 -0.78
C HIS A 171 -7.74 -17.46 -0.84
N GLY A 172 -8.63 -18.13 -1.59
CA GLY A 172 -10.07 -17.87 -1.62
C GLY A 172 -10.51 -16.51 -2.21
N GLN A 173 -9.58 -15.57 -2.40
CA GLN A 173 -9.79 -14.25 -3.00
C GLN A 173 -8.74 -14.04 -4.08
N PRO A 174 -8.92 -14.60 -5.30
CA PRO A 174 -7.90 -14.54 -6.34
C PRO A 174 -7.67 -13.10 -6.82
N ARG A 175 -6.40 -12.71 -6.94
CA ARG A 175 -5.98 -11.38 -7.37
C ARG A 175 -4.87 -11.46 -8.42
N ILE A 176 -4.92 -10.58 -9.42
CA ILE A 176 -3.80 -10.36 -10.35
C ILE A 176 -2.99 -9.16 -9.88
N GLY A 177 -1.65 -9.24 -9.97
CA GLY A 177 -0.75 -8.20 -9.47
C GLY A 177 -0.01 -8.60 -8.21
N GLY A 178 0.43 -7.62 -7.43
CA GLY A 178 1.33 -7.76 -6.30
C GLY A 178 1.52 -6.45 -5.55
N ARG A 179 2.03 -6.57 -4.32
CA ARG A 179 2.41 -5.42 -3.48
C ARG A 179 3.41 -4.50 -4.20
N MET A 180 3.39 -3.23 -3.82
CA MET A 180 4.13 -2.18 -4.51
C MET A 180 4.49 -1.02 -3.59
N ALA A 181 5.38 -0.16 -4.05
CA ALA A 181 5.54 1.18 -3.54
C ALA A 181 5.14 2.21 -4.61
N LEU A 182 4.52 3.29 -4.16
CA LEU A 182 4.21 4.47 -4.96
C LEU A 182 4.97 5.65 -4.37
N GLY A 183 5.66 6.43 -5.21
CA GLY A 183 6.46 7.55 -4.74
C GLY A 183 6.38 8.75 -5.67
N GLY A 184 6.99 9.84 -5.22
CA GLY A 184 7.16 11.08 -5.98
C GLY A 184 8.00 12.07 -5.17
N GLN A 185 8.18 13.27 -5.70
CA GLN A 185 8.92 14.34 -5.04
C GLN A 185 8.02 15.52 -4.68
N VAL A 186 8.31 16.16 -3.55
CA VAL A 186 7.72 17.44 -3.16
C VAL A 186 8.83 18.45 -2.90
N MET A 187 8.53 19.74 -3.05
CA MET A 187 9.47 20.81 -2.70
C MET A 187 9.38 21.16 -1.21
N VAL A 188 10.52 21.18 -0.54
CA VAL A 188 10.71 21.63 0.85
C VAL A 188 11.86 22.63 0.85
N GLY A 189 11.55 23.91 1.08
CA GLY A 189 12.40 25.03 0.70
C GLY A 189 12.78 24.91 -0.78
N ASP A 190 14.08 24.97 -1.05
CA ASP A 190 14.64 24.81 -2.40
C ASP A 190 15.02 23.36 -2.75
N ARG A 191 14.71 22.39 -1.89
CA ARG A 191 15.11 20.99 -2.06
C ARG A 191 13.94 20.12 -2.49
N ARG A 192 14.20 19.18 -3.39
CA ARG A 192 13.29 18.06 -3.68
C ARG A 192 13.46 17.00 -2.60
N VAL A 193 12.36 16.60 -1.98
CA VAL A 193 12.30 15.49 -1.02
C VAL A 193 11.45 14.39 -1.63
N THR A 194 11.99 13.18 -1.71
CA THR A 194 11.28 12.00 -2.19
C THR A 194 10.40 11.44 -1.08
N VAL A 195 9.11 11.27 -1.35
CA VAL A 195 8.15 10.65 -0.44
C VAL A 195 7.64 9.35 -1.06
N VAL A 196 7.57 8.29 -0.26
CA VAL A 196 7.23 6.95 -0.75
C VAL A 196 6.21 6.29 0.17
N SER A 197 5.05 5.93 -0.39
CA SER A 197 4.06 5.04 0.22
C SER A 197 4.38 3.60 -0.14
N VAL A 198 4.75 2.78 0.84
CA VAL A 198 5.07 1.37 0.66
C VAL A 198 4.00 0.47 1.28
N HIS A 199 3.75 -0.66 0.65
CA HIS A 199 3.06 -1.78 1.28
C HIS A 199 3.87 -3.04 1.01
N LEU A 200 4.42 -3.67 2.05
CA LEU A 200 5.18 -4.91 1.91
C LEU A 200 4.27 -6.14 2.05
N GLU A 201 4.74 -7.29 1.55
CA GLU A 201 3.96 -8.53 1.58
C GLU A 201 3.78 -9.05 3.02
N ASN A 202 2.54 -9.40 3.38
CA ASN A 202 2.20 -9.97 4.69
C ASN A 202 2.27 -11.50 4.72
N ARG A 203 2.28 -12.14 3.54
CA ARG A 203 2.45 -13.59 3.37
C ARG A 203 3.85 -14.00 2.94
N THR A 204 4.85 -13.29 3.44
CA THR A 204 6.27 -13.64 3.26
C THR A 204 7.00 -13.71 4.61
N THR A 205 8.24 -14.16 4.58
CA THR A 205 9.12 -14.21 5.76
C THR A 205 9.67 -12.82 6.09
N PRO A 206 10.19 -12.59 7.32
CA PRO A 206 10.96 -11.38 7.60
C PRO A 206 12.11 -11.15 6.61
N GLY A 207 12.77 -12.21 6.16
CA GLY A 207 13.78 -12.16 5.10
C GLY A 207 13.22 -11.68 3.76
N GLY A 208 12.05 -12.17 3.35
CA GLY A 208 11.39 -11.73 2.13
C GLY A 208 11.00 -10.25 2.16
N ARG A 209 10.55 -9.72 3.31
CA ARG A 209 10.34 -8.26 3.47
C ARG A 209 11.64 -7.47 3.38
N ALA A 210 12.75 -8.02 3.86
CA ALA A 210 14.07 -7.41 3.69
C ALA A 210 14.49 -7.39 2.21
N ASP A 211 14.23 -8.44 1.44
CA ASP A 211 14.48 -8.46 -0.01
C ASP A 211 13.64 -7.43 -0.76
N GLN A 212 12.36 -7.31 -0.43
CA GLN A 212 11.49 -6.25 -0.97
C GLN A 212 12.01 -4.86 -0.60
N THR A 213 12.51 -4.68 0.61
CA THR A 213 13.11 -3.42 1.08
C THR A 213 14.39 -3.10 0.30
N ARG A 214 15.29 -4.06 0.08
CA ARG A 214 16.48 -3.85 -0.78
C ARG A 214 16.07 -3.39 -2.18
N HIS A 215 15.09 -4.07 -2.78
CA HIS A 215 14.59 -3.72 -4.10
C HIS A 215 14.00 -2.29 -4.13
N LEU A 216 13.27 -1.90 -3.09
CA LEU A 216 12.76 -0.54 -2.94
C LEU A 216 13.89 0.49 -2.87
N LEU A 217 14.88 0.27 -2.00
CA LEU A 217 15.99 1.22 -1.81
C LEU A 217 16.83 1.34 -3.08
N ASP A 218 17.10 0.24 -3.80
CA ASP A 218 17.77 0.29 -5.11
C ASP A 218 17.00 1.11 -6.14
N ALA A 219 15.67 1.02 -6.13
CA ALA A 219 14.82 1.80 -7.03
C ALA A 219 14.80 3.29 -6.65
N VAL A 220 14.80 3.61 -5.35
CA VAL A 220 14.87 4.98 -4.83
C VAL A 220 16.22 5.63 -5.19
N ASP A 221 17.34 4.93 -4.96
CA ASP A 221 18.68 5.43 -5.29
C ASP A 221 18.81 5.68 -6.80
N ARG A 222 18.26 4.79 -7.64
CA ARG A 222 18.25 4.98 -9.09
C ARG A 222 17.37 6.16 -9.53
N TYR A 223 16.31 6.44 -8.79
CA TYR A 223 15.36 7.51 -9.10
C TYR A 223 15.95 8.90 -8.81
N ASP A 224 16.58 9.08 -7.64
CA ASP A 224 17.29 10.29 -7.23
C ASP A 224 18.14 10.03 -5.96
N ALA A 225 19.42 9.72 -6.13
CA ALA A 225 20.34 9.39 -5.03
C ALA A 225 20.70 10.58 -4.12
N GLU A 226 20.46 11.83 -4.56
CA GLU A 226 20.83 13.03 -3.81
C GLU A 226 19.67 13.61 -2.99
N ALA A 227 18.44 13.31 -3.39
CA ALA A 227 17.25 13.78 -2.69
C ALA A 227 17.10 13.10 -1.31
N PRO A 228 16.83 13.86 -0.23
CA PRO A 228 16.36 13.27 1.02
C PRO A 228 15.10 12.44 0.78
N VAL A 229 14.97 11.33 1.51
CA VAL A 229 13.87 10.37 1.30
C VAL A 229 13.11 10.14 2.60
N LEU A 230 11.78 10.20 2.52
CA LEU A 230 10.86 9.76 3.56
C LEU A 230 10.04 8.58 3.03
N ILE A 231 10.19 7.41 3.66
CA ILE A 231 9.43 6.20 3.33
C ILE A 231 8.46 5.92 4.47
N GLY A 232 7.19 5.75 4.15
CA GLY A 232 6.14 5.40 5.10
C GLY A 232 5.11 4.47 4.47
N GLY A 233 4.19 3.95 5.27
CA GLY A 233 3.14 3.04 4.81
C GLY A 233 3.08 1.77 5.65
N ASP A 234 2.60 0.68 5.06
CA ASP A 234 2.40 -0.60 5.73
C ASP A 234 3.55 -1.57 5.42
N PHE A 235 4.53 -1.61 6.31
CA PHE A 235 5.68 -2.50 6.18
C PHE A 235 5.36 -3.96 6.53
N ASN A 236 4.18 -4.27 7.07
CA ASN A 236 3.85 -5.60 7.56
C ASN A 236 4.98 -6.22 8.43
N THR A 237 5.54 -5.46 9.37
CA THR A 237 6.57 -5.90 10.33
C THR A 237 5.96 -6.83 11.39
N LEU A 238 5.53 -8.01 10.95
CA LEU A 238 4.77 -9.00 11.71
C LEU A 238 5.64 -9.85 12.65
N THR A 239 6.97 -9.76 12.55
CA THR A 239 8.02 -10.48 13.30
C THR A 239 8.02 -12.00 13.15
N ALA A 240 7.22 -12.52 12.23
CA ALA A 240 7.03 -13.95 11.95
C ALA A 240 6.44 -14.14 10.54
N THR A 241 6.35 -15.39 10.11
CA THR A 241 5.63 -15.78 8.89
C THR A 241 4.11 -15.83 9.11
N TYR A 242 3.34 -15.86 8.03
CA TYR A 242 1.88 -16.02 8.12
C TYR A 242 1.47 -17.36 8.79
N PRO A 243 2.01 -18.53 8.42
CA PRO A 243 1.70 -19.80 9.10
C PRO A 243 2.00 -19.78 10.60
N GLU A 244 3.15 -19.27 11.03
CA GLU A 244 3.51 -19.20 12.45
C GLU A 244 2.52 -18.38 13.29
N ARG A 245 1.88 -17.38 12.67
CA ARG A 245 0.91 -16.52 13.33
C ARG A 245 -0.52 -17.10 13.33
N ASN A 246 -0.88 -17.87 12.31
CA ASN A 246 -2.28 -18.23 12.03
C ASN A 246 -2.58 -19.73 12.17
N ASP A 247 -1.63 -20.62 11.92
CA ASP A 247 -1.87 -22.08 11.95
C ASP A 247 -2.01 -22.61 13.38
N ASN A 248 -1.31 -21.98 14.34
CA ASN A 248 -1.43 -22.28 15.76
C ASN A 248 -1.45 -20.99 16.60
N PRO A 249 -2.64 -20.37 16.77
CA PRO A 249 -2.79 -19.13 17.52
C PRO A 249 -2.31 -19.22 18.97
N ALA A 250 -2.46 -20.38 19.62
CA ALA A 250 -2.00 -20.58 20.99
C ALA A 250 -0.46 -20.54 21.10
N ALA A 251 0.24 -21.12 20.13
CA ALA A 251 1.70 -21.04 20.07
C ALA A 251 2.17 -19.60 19.79
N TRP A 252 1.47 -18.87 18.92
CA TRP A 252 1.73 -17.46 18.66
C TRP A 252 1.55 -16.60 19.92
N LEU A 253 0.43 -16.76 20.64
CA LEU A 253 0.17 -16.05 21.90
C LEU A 253 1.25 -16.35 22.95
N LYS A 254 1.68 -17.62 23.07
CA LYS A 254 2.79 -17.99 23.96
C LYS A 254 4.10 -17.30 23.58
N ARG A 255 4.38 -17.15 22.28
CA ARG A 255 5.57 -16.45 21.78
C ARG A 255 5.52 -14.96 22.12
N ILE A 256 4.37 -14.30 21.91
CA ILE A 256 4.18 -12.89 22.29
C ILE A 256 4.28 -12.71 23.81
N ALA A 257 3.70 -13.61 24.61
CA ALA A 257 3.79 -13.54 26.07
C ALA A 257 5.22 -13.73 26.59
N ALA A 258 6.06 -14.51 25.90
CA ALA A 258 7.47 -14.72 26.25
C ALA A 258 8.36 -13.51 25.90
N GLU A 259 7.95 -12.67 24.96
CA GLU A 259 8.66 -11.47 24.53
C GLU A 259 7.67 -10.31 24.35
N PRO A 260 7.22 -9.68 25.45
CA PRO A 260 6.12 -8.69 25.42
C PRO A 260 6.42 -7.45 24.55
N ASP A 261 7.69 -7.14 24.34
CA ASP A 261 8.16 -6.03 23.51
C ASP A 261 8.46 -6.41 22.05
N ARG A 262 8.23 -7.67 21.64
CA ARG A 262 8.49 -8.15 20.28
C ARG A 262 7.87 -7.27 19.19
N LEU A 263 6.62 -6.85 19.40
CA LEU A 263 5.88 -6.01 18.44
C LEU A 263 6.14 -4.51 18.65
N MET A 264 6.81 -4.10 19.72
CA MET A 264 7.26 -2.72 19.96
C MET A 264 8.67 -2.48 19.38
N CYS A 265 9.51 -3.51 19.42
CA CYS A 265 10.87 -3.53 18.87
C CYS A 265 10.98 -4.59 17.75
N PRO A 266 10.24 -4.43 16.64
CA PRO A 266 10.22 -5.41 15.56
C PRO A 266 11.58 -5.54 14.85
N ASP A 267 12.46 -4.55 14.97
CA ASP A 267 13.81 -4.52 14.42
C ASP A 267 14.67 -5.71 14.84
N ARG A 268 14.41 -6.31 16.01
CA ARG A 268 15.09 -7.52 16.48
C ARG A 268 14.76 -8.77 15.64
N HIS A 269 13.63 -8.76 14.93
CA HIS A 269 13.09 -9.91 14.18
C HIS A 269 12.89 -9.62 12.70
N GLU A 270 13.08 -8.39 12.26
CA GLU A 270 12.80 -7.89 10.91
C GLU A 270 14.09 -7.36 10.28
N PRO A 271 14.81 -8.15 9.47
CA PRO A 271 16.08 -7.74 8.87
C PRO A 271 15.99 -6.50 7.96
N LEU A 272 14.78 -6.10 7.55
CA LEU A 272 14.56 -4.89 6.76
C LEU A 272 15.07 -3.62 7.46
N PHE A 273 15.06 -3.57 8.79
CA PHE A 273 15.59 -2.43 9.53
C PHE A 273 17.11 -2.34 9.44
N ALA A 274 17.82 -3.48 9.46
CA ALA A 274 19.26 -3.51 9.21
C ALA A 274 19.58 -3.04 7.78
N VAL A 275 18.80 -3.49 6.78
CA VAL A 275 18.92 -3.04 5.38
C VAL A 275 18.74 -1.53 5.26
N MET A 276 17.76 -0.94 5.96
CA MET A 276 17.57 0.51 6.00
C MET A 276 18.76 1.23 6.63
N ALA A 277 19.25 0.76 7.78
CA ALA A 277 20.38 1.36 8.47
C ALA A 277 21.67 1.32 7.63
N GLU A 278 21.92 0.21 6.93
CA GLU A 278 23.05 0.06 6.00
C GLU A 278 23.02 1.09 4.86
N ARG A 279 21.83 1.59 4.50
CA ARG A 279 21.61 2.64 3.50
C ARG A 279 21.46 4.05 4.09
N GLY A 280 21.74 4.21 5.39
CA GLY A 280 21.73 5.51 6.07
C GLY A 280 20.34 6.03 6.46
N TYR A 281 19.31 5.20 6.41
CA TYR A 281 17.98 5.56 6.90
C TYR A 281 17.89 5.41 8.41
N ASP A 282 17.19 6.35 9.06
CA ASP A 282 16.77 6.23 10.45
C ASP A 282 15.24 6.16 10.53
N TRP A 283 14.73 5.29 11.39
CA TRP A 283 13.31 5.09 11.65
C TRP A 283 12.93 5.40 13.10
N ARG A 284 13.91 5.61 14.00
CA ARG A 284 13.64 5.64 15.45
C ARG A 284 12.75 6.83 15.83
N ASP A 285 13.09 8.02 15.36
CA ASP A 285 12.36 9.24 15.71
C ASP A 285 10.97 9.33 15.06
N ALA A 286 10.73 8.52 14.03
CA ALA A 286 9.43 8.43 13.34
C ALA A 286 8.47 7.39 13.97
N ASN A 287 8.93 6.63 14.97
CA ASN A 287 8.17 5.53 15.56
C ASN A 287 7.98 5.68 17.08
N ALA A 288 6.89 5.12 17.58
CA ALA A 288 6.54 5.10 18.99
C ALA A 288 6.86 3.71 19.59
N PHE A 289 8.05 3.58 20.21
CA PHE A 289 8.53 2.31 20.79
C PHE A 289 7.80 1.88 22.07
N ASP A 290 6.87 2.69 22.57
CA ASP A 290 5.98 2.36 23.69
C ASP A 290 4.66 1.71 23.21
N LYS A 291 4.48 1.53 21.91
CA LYS A 291 3.25 1.00 21.30
C LYS A 291 3.56 -0.13 20.33
N PRO A 292 2.79 -1.24 20.36
CA PRO A 292 2.98 -2.31 19.40
C PRO A 292 2.61 -1.87 17.98
N THR A 293 3.32 -2.38 16.98
CA THR A 293 3.00 -2.19 15.56
C THR A 293 1.62 -2.76 15.21
N GLN A 294 1.22 -3.85 15.86
CA GLN A 294 -0.13 -4.41 15.75
C GLN A 294 -1.05 -3.79 16.81
N ARG A 295 -2.13 -3.16 16.35
CA ARG A 295 -3.13 -2.48 17.21
C ARG A 295 -4.47 -3.20 17.33
N ARG A 296 -4.66 -4.31 16.60
CA ARG A 296 -5.79 -5.23 16.79
C ARG A 296 -5.41 -6.28 17.81
N ALA A 297 -6.32 -6.59 18.75
CA ALA A 297 -6.18 -7.73 19.63
C ALA A 297 -5.92 -9.00 18.79
N ALA A 298 -4.95 -9.80 19.22
CA ALA A 298 -4.63 -11.09 18.61
C ALA A 298 -5.76 -12.10 18.85
#